data_AF-A0A950CDQ5-F1
#
_entry.id   AF-A0A950CDQ5-F1
#
_cell.length_a   1.000
_cell.length_b   1.000
_cell.length_c   1.000
_cell.angle_alpha   90.00
_cell.angle_beta   90.00
_cell.angle_gamma   90.00
#
_symmetry.space_group_name_H-M   'P 1'
#
loop_
_entity.id
_entity.type
_entity.pdbx_description
1 polymer ?
#
loop_
_entity_poly.entity_id
_entity_poly.type
_entity_poly.pdbx_seq_one_letter_code
_entity_poly.pdbx_strand_id
1 'polypeptide(L)'
;MSHPDTLVTAASLIAGFGSALIAFRLQRELDIEDKNEERPAHRRERHWFPASDWLIVVSNLGALCFVVAPLVALDSPPHALLRLASAVCCAAAIMLAGYIPSILAHYRFFVGLHEERTNPTFWEGVFLALTAAAAATAFVISYRLG
;
A
#
# COMPACT_ATOMS: atom_id res chain seq x y z
N MET A 1 -4.96 25.74 -9.27
CA MET A 1 -4.09 24.58 -9.58
C MET A 1 -4.54 23.99 -10.90
N SER A 2 -3.60 23.65 -11.78
CA SER A 2 -3.94 22.89 -12.98
C SER A 2 -4.28 21.44 -12.60
N HIS A 3 -4.98 20.72 -13.47
CA HIS A 3 -5.30 19.31 -13.26
C HIS A 3 -4.03 18.45 -13.06
N PRO A 4 -2.94 18.62 -13.85
CA PRO A 4 -1.65 17.97 -13.59
C PRO A 4 -1.08 18.25 -12.19
N ASP A 5 -1.11 19.51 -11.73
CA ASP A 5 -0.58 19.88 -10.40
C ASP A 5 -1.32 19.15 -9.28
N THR A 6 -2.64 18.97 -9.45
CA THR A 6 -3.49 18.27 -8.48
C THR A 6 -3.13 16.78 -8.41
N LEU A 7 -2.89 16.14 -9.56
CA LEU A 7 -2.47 14.74 -9.63
C LEU A 7 -1.08 14.52 -9.02
N VAL A 8 -0.12 15.39 -9.35
CA VAL A 8 1.23 15.33 -8.78
C VAL A 8 1.16 15.50 -7.27
N THR A 9 0.38 16.48 -6.78
CA THR A 9 0.21 16.71 -5.34
C THR A 9 -0.37 15.48 -4.63
N ALA A 10 -1.44 14.89 -5.17
CA ALA A 10 -2.06 13.70 -4.61
C ALA A 10 -1.08 12.50 -4.61
N ALA A 11 -0.37 12.27 -5.71
CA ALA A 11 0.61 11.21 -5.82
C ALA A 11 1.81 11.42 -4.88
N SER A 12 2.28 12.65 -4.70
CA SER A 12 3.35 12.97 -3.74
C SER A 12 2.93 12.71 -2.30
N LEU A 13 1.67 13.00 -1.93
CA LEU A 13 1.14 12.67 -0.61
C LEU A 13 1.08 11.16 -0.39
N ILE A 14 0.56 10.42 -1.37
CA ILE A 14 0.52 8.95 -1.34
C ILE A 14 1.94 8.39 -1.20
N ALA A 15 2.87 8.89 -2.00
CA ALA A 15 4.23 8.39 -2.01
C ALA A 15 4.99 8.71 -0.72
N GLY A 16 4.85 9.93 -0.20
CA GLY A 16 5.44 10.34 1.07
C GLY A 16 4.91 9.51 2.24
N PHE A 17 3.58 9.36 2.32
CA PHE A 17 2.97 8.54 3.37
C PHE A 17 3.32 7.05 3.24
N GLY A 18 3.27 6.49 2.03
CA GLY A 18 3.65 5.11 1.76
C GLY A 18 5.11 4.82 2.11
N SER A 19 6.02 5.76 1.82
CA SER A 19 7.43 5.64 2.17
C SER A 19 7.65 5.67 3.67
N ALA A 20 6.96 6.56 4.39
CA ALA A 20 7.00 6.61 5.86
C ALA A 20 6.50 5.30 6.49
N LEU A 21 5.39 4.76 5.99
CA LEU A 21 4.89 3.46 6.45
C LEU A 21 5.93 2.36 6.23
N ILE A 22 6.49 2.22 5.03
CA ILE A 22 7.51 1.20 4.75
C ILE A 22 8.70 1.34 5.72
N ALA A 23 9.16 2.55 5.99
CA ALA A 23 10.26 2.79 6.94
C ALA A 23 9.91 2.31 8.36
N PHE A 24 8.74 2.66 8.90
CA PHE A 24 8.29 2.18 10.21
C PHE A 24 8.13 0.66 10.25
N ARG A 25 7.69 0.06 9.14
CA ARG A 25 7.54 -1.40 9.02
C ARG A 25 8.89 -2.09 9.04
N LEU A 26 9.87 -1.55 8.32
CA LEU A 26 11.24 -2.07 8.33
C LEU A 26 11.90 -1.92 9.70
N GLN A 27 11.77 -0.76 10.34
CA GLN A 27 12.28 -0.53 11.70
C GLN A 27 11.69 -1.52 12.70
N ARG A 28 10.38 -1.76 12.61
CA ARG A 28 9.72 -2.75 13.46
C ARG A 28 10.25 -4.17 13.23
N GLU A 29 10.49 -4.55 11.99
CA GLU A 29 10.98 -5.89 11.67
C GLU A 29 12.39 -6.10 12.22
N LEU A 30 13.26 -5.10 12.09
CA LEU A 30 14.59 -5.11 12.68
C LEU A 30 14.53 -5.18 14.22
N ASP A 31 13.64 -4.42 14.86
CA ASP A 31 13.43 -4.49 16.33
C ASP A 31 12.91 -5.87 16.79
N ILE A 32 12.13 -6.57 15.96
CA ILE A 32 11.71 -7.95 16.23
C ILE A 32 12.89 -8.92 16.06
N GLU A 33 13.73 -8.72 15.05
CA GLU A 33 14.94 -9.52 14.80
C GLU A 33 15.89 -9.42 16.00
N ASP A 34 16.21 -8.20 16.43
CA ASP A 34 17.07 -7.93 17.59
C ASP A 34 16.52 -8.62 18.86
N LYS A 35 15.22 -8.50 19.11
CA LYS A 35 14.56 -9.17 20.26
C LYS A 35 14.54 -10.69 20.15
N ASN A 36 14.60 -11.25 18.95
CA ASN A 36 14.64 -12.70 18.74
C ASN A 36 16.03 -13.29 18.97
N GLU A 37 17.09 -12.51 18.78
CA GLU A 37 18.45 -12.94 19.10
C GLU A 37 18.61 -13.18 20.60
N GLU A 38 18.01 -12.32 21.44
CA GLU A 38 18.06 -12.41 22.90
C GLU A 38 17.10 -13.46 23.50
N ARG A 39 16.08 -13.89 22.74
CA ARG A 39 15.05 -14.82 23.23
C ARG A 39 15.45 -16.28 23.05
N PRO A 40 15.11 -17.15 24.03
CA PRO A 40 15.31 -18.59 23.87
C PRO A 40 14.50 -19.12 22.68
N ALA A 41 15.00 -20.14 21.98
CA ALA A 41 14.48 -20.60 20.69
C ALA A 41 12.95 -20.88 20.65
N HIS A 42 12.35 -21.27 21.79
CA HIS A 42 10.91 -21.53 21.93
C HIS A 42 10.04 -20.25 22.03
N ARG A 43 10.64 -19.05 22.14
CA ARG A 43 9.96 -17.75 22.19
C ARG A 43 10.31 -16.82 21.04
N ARG A 44 11.06 -17.31 20.04
CA ARG A 44 11.37 -16.51 18.85
C ARG A 44 10.07 -16.26 18.07
N GLU A 45 9.78 -15.00 17.84
CA GLU A 45 8.69 -14.58 16.97
C GLU A 45 9.10 -14.83 15.52
N ARG A 46 8.25 -15.48 14.72
CA ARG A 46 8.54 -15.65 13.29
C ARG A 46 8.45 -14.30 12.59
N HIS A 47 9.47 -13.98 11.78
CA HIS A 47 9.40 -12.92 10.79
C HIS A 47 8.26 -13.19 9.81
N TRP A 48 7.21 -12.37 9.88
CA TRP A 48 6.12 -12.41 8.92
C TRP A 48 5.83 -11.02 8.42
N PHE A 49 6.33 -10.77 7.21
CA PHE A 49 5.83 -9.72 6.36
C PHE A 49 4.35 -9.99 6.05
N PRO A 50 3.43 -9.10 6.47
CA PRO A 50 2.04 -9.14 6.09
C PRO A 50 1.93 -9.04 4.58
N ALA A 51 1.11 -9.90 3.99
CA ALA A 51 0.75 -9.79 2.58
C ALA A 51 0.15 -8.41 2.27
N SER A 52 -0.49 -7.75 3.25
CA SER A 52 -1.02 -6.39 3.11
C SER A 52 0.02 -5.33 2.80
N ASP A 53 1.30 -5.51 3.16
CA ASP A 53 2.36 -4.52 2.90
C ASP A 53 2.55 -4.30 1.38
N TRP A 54 2.19 -5.28 0.54
CA TRP A 54 2.17 -5.12 -0.92
C TRP A 54 1.22 -4.03 -1.41
N LEU A 55 0.12 -3.74 -0.69
CA LEU A 55 -0.79 -2.65 -1.05
C LEU A 55 -0.07 -1.29 -0.99
N ILE A 56 0.77 -1.08 0.03
CA ILE A 56 1.56 0.14 0.15
C ILE A 56 2.62 0.18 -0.93
N VAL A 57 3.39 -0.90 -1.08
CA VAL A 57 4.49 -0.94 -2.05
C VAL A 57 3.98 -0.64 -3.47
N VAL A 58 2.90 -1.29 -3.90
CA VAL A 58 2.31 -1.08 -5.22
C VAL A 58 1.74 0.34 -5.35
N SER A 59 1.04 0.85 -4.33
CA SER A 59 0.50 2.22 -4.35
C SER A 59 1.60 3.28 -4.49
N ASN A 60 2.71 3.10 -3.76
CA ASN A 60 3.83 4.05 -3.71
C ASN A 60 4.63 4.03 -5.01
N LEU A 61 5.02 2.84 -5.50
CA LEU A 61 5.65 2.68 -6.81
C LEU A 61 4.74 3.17 -7.94
N GLY A 62 3.44 2.91 -7.84
CA GLY A 62 2.44 3.40 -8.77
C GLY A 62 2.46 4.93 -8.88
N ALA A 63 2.31 5.60 -7.73
CA ALA A 63 2.32 7.05 -7.62
C ALA A 63 3.63 7.66 -8.15
N LEU A 64 4.79 7.09 -7.80
CA LEU A 64 6.09 7.61 -8.23
C LEU A 64 6.32 7.39 -9.72
N CYS A 65 6.15 6.17 -10.22
CA CYS A 65 6.55 5.79 -11.57
C CYS A 65 5.54 6.22 -12.65
N PHE A 66 4.25 6.25 -12.34
CA PHE A 66 3.20 6.53 -13.34
C PHE A 66 2.52 7.89 -13.18
N VAL A 67 2.80 8.63 -12.09
CA VAL A 67 2.24 9.97 -11.88
C VAL A 67 3.35 11.01 -11.72
N VAL A 68 4.13 10.95 -10.63
CA VAL A 68 5.10 12.00 -10.30
C VAL A 68 6.19 12.10 -11.36
N ALA A 69 6.90 11.00 -11.63
CA ALA A 69 8.00 11.00 -12.58
C ALA A 69 7.59 11.50 -13.99
N PRO A 70 6.53 10.95 -14.63
CA PRO A 70 6.19 11.37 -15.98
C PRO A 70 5.54 12.75 -16.07
N LEU A 71 4.77 13.19 -15.05
CA LEU A 71 4.14 14.53 -15.09
C LEU A 71 5.09 15.66 -14.69
N VAL A 72 6.15 15.37 -13.92
CA VAL A 72 7.21 16.36 -13.63
C VAL A 72 8.20 16.45 -14.79
N ALA A 73 8.45 15.35 -15.50
CA ALA A 73 9.42 15.32 -16.60
C ALA A 73 8.89 15.93 -17.93
N LEU A 74 7.58 16.14 -18.07
CA LEU A 74 6.96 16.58 -19.31
C LEU A 74 6.23 17.92 -19.11
N ASP A 75 6.64 18.95 -19.87
CA ASP A 75 6.01 20.27 -19.83
C ASP A 75 4.57 20.27 -20.36
N SER A 76 4.22 19.29 -21.20
CA SER A 76 2.89 19.16 -21.82
C SER A 76 2.49 17.70 -21.92
N PRO A 77 2.01 17.09 -20.83
CA PRO A 77 1.67 15.68 -20.78
C PRO A 77 0.45 15.37 -21.68
N PRO A 78 0.50 14.29 -22.49
CA PRO A 78 -0.62 13.92 -23.35
C PRO A 78 -1.84 13.49 -22.52
N HIS A 79 -3.05 13.65 -23.07
CA HIS A 79 -4.29 13.29 -22.39
C HIS A 79 -4.32 11.84 -21.89
N ALA A 80 -3.75 10.89 -22.64
CA ALA A 80 -3.67 9.48 -22.24
C ALA A 80 -2.84 9.30 -20.95
N LEU A 81 -1.77 10.08 -20.77
CA LEU A 81 -0.95 10.06 -19.56
C LEU A 81 -1.70 10.67 -18.38
N LEU A 82 -2.44 11.77 -18.59
CA LEU A 82 -3.27 12.38 -17.54
C LEU A 82 -4.38 11.44 -17.07
N ARG A 83 -4.99 10.68 -17.98
CA ARG A 83 -5.96 9.62 -17.66
C ARG A 83 -5.35 8.49 -16.86
N LEU A 84 -4.19 8.00 -17.29
CA LEU A 84 -3.43 6.98 -16.55
C LEU A 84 -3.10 7.47 -15.15
N ALA A 85 -2.59 8.69 -15.03
CA ALA A 85 -2.19 9.28 -13.76
C ALA A 85 -3.37 9.42 -12.79
N SER A 86 -4.54 9.85 -13.28
CA SER A 86 -5.79 9.89 -12.51
C SER A 86 -6.20 8.49 -12.04
N ALA A 87 -6.20 7.51 -12.94
CA ALA A 87 -6.55 6.13 -12.62
C ALA A 87 -5.61 5.50 -11.57
N VAL A 88 -4.31 5.75 -11.69
CA VAL A 88 -3.31 5.31 -10.71
C VAL A 88 -3.53 5.98 -9.36
N CYS A 89 -3.78 7.29 -9.30
CA CYS A 89 -4.07 7.99 -8.05
C CYS A 89 -5.31 7.41 -7.35
N CYS A 90 -6.39 7.19 -8.08
CA CYS A 90 -7.61 6.57 -7.53
C CYS A 90 -7.34 5.18 -6.97
N ALA A 91 -6.66 4.32 -7.73
CA ALA A 91 -6.34 2.96 -7.31
C ALA A 91 -5.42 2.95 -6.08
N ALA A 92 -4.37 3.79 -6.09
CA ALA A 92 -3.42 3.91 -5.01
C ALA A 92 -4.07 4.42 -3.72
N ALA A 93 -4.99 5.39 -3.80
CA ALA A 93 -5.74 5.86 -2.65
C ALA A 93 -6.61 4.76 -2.02
N ILE A 94 -7.27 3.93 -2.84
CA ILE A 94 -8.06 2.78 -2.37
C ILE A 94 -7.17 1.73 -1.72
N MET A 95 -6.03 1.39 -2.35
CA MET A 95 -5.06 0.45 -1.79
C MET A 95 -4.55 0.92 -0.43
N LEU A 96 -4.26 2.21 -0.29
CA LEU A 96 -3.81 2.80 0.97
C LEU A 96 -4.89 2.78 2.05
N ALA A 97 -6.14 3.08 1.68
CA ALA A 97 -7.27 2.98 2.59
C ALA A 97 -7.52 1.53 3.05
N GLY A 98 -7.45 0.57 2.13
CA GLY A 98 -7.65 -0.85 2.41
C GLY A 98 -6.46 -1.53 3.10
N TYR A 99 -5.27 -0.93 3.08
CA TYR A 99 -4.14 -1.36 3.89
C TYR A 99 -4.48 -1.36 5.38
N ILE A 100 -5.15 -0.31 5.86
CA ILE A 100 -5.47 -0.13 7.29
C ILE A 100 -6.28 -1.31 7.87
N PRO A 101 -7.44 -1.70 7.32
CA PRO A 101 -8.16 -2.86 7.84
C PRO A 101 -7.40 -4.17 7.62
N SER A 102 -6.64 -4.30 6.53
CA SER A 102 -5.84 -5.51 6.24
C SER A 102 -4.74 -5.75 7.27
N ILE A 103 -4.00 -4.69 7.65
CA ILE A 103 -2.93 -4.80 8.64
C ILE A 103 -3.48 -5.01 10.05
N LEU A 104 -4.62 -4.40 10.38
CA LEU A 104 -5.31 -4.64 11.65
C LEU A 104 -5.81 -6.09 11.75
N ALA A 105 -6.29 -6.65 10.65
CA ALA A 105 -6.67 -8.06 10.56
C ALA A 105 -5.47 -9.00 10.69
N HIS A 106 -4.34 -8.67 10.05
CA HIS A 106 -3.08 -9.41 10.21
C HIS A 106 -2.63 -9.44 11.69
N TYR A 107 -2.76 -8.32 12.40
CA TYR A 107 -2.49 -8.25 13.84
C TYR A 107 -3.59 -8.81 14.74
N ARG A 108 -4.65 -9.40 14.15
CA ARG A 108 -5.77 -10.04 14.84
C ARG A 108 -6.47 -9.11 15.84
N PHE A 109 -6.44 -7.81 15.61
CA PHE A 109 -7.07 -6.83 16.48
C PHE A 109 -8.58 -7.10 16.63
N PHE A 110 -9.20 -7.68 15.60
CA PHE A 110 -10.63 -7.99 15.57
C PHE A 110 -11.03 -9.34 16.15
N VAL A 111 -10.14 -10.35 16.22
CA VAL A 111 -10.52 -11.75 16.50
C VAL A 111 -9.71 -12.38 17.65
N GLY A 112 -8.82 -11.62 18.30
CA GLY A 112 -8.09 -12.07 19.50
C GLY A 112 -6.82 -12.89 19.21
N LEU A 113 -5.92 -12.89 20.20
CA LEU A 113 -4.50 -13.30 20.07
C LEU A 113 -4.22 -14.81 20.27
N HIS A 114 -5.24 -15.68 20.33
CA HIS A 114 -5.10 -17.01 20.96
C HIS A 114 -4.78 -18.19 20.03
N GLU A 115 -4.82 -18.05 18.70
CA GLU A 115 -4.45 -19.17 17.81
C GLU A 115 -3.05 -18.99 17.20
N GLU A 116 -2.47 -20.13 16.83
CA GLU A 116 -1.28 -20.18 15.98
C GLU A 116 -1.51 -19.35 14.71
N ARG A 117 -0.48 -18.60 14.37
CA ARG A 117 -0.58 -17.44 13.50
C ARG A 117 -0.40 -17.99 12.04
N THR A 118 -1.13 -17.51 11.04
CA THR A 118 -1.00 -17.93 9.62
C THR A 118 -0.72 -16.71 8.73
N ASN A 119 -0.05 -16.89 7.59
CA ASN A 119 0.30 -15.77 6.68
C ASN A 119 -0.08 -16.11 5.22
N PRO A 120 -1.04 -15.39 4.61
CA PRO A 120 -1.90 -14.37 5.22
C PRO A 120 -2.86 -14.99 6.24
N THR A 121 -3.31 -14.18 7.21
CA THR A 121 -4.48 -14.59 8.01
C THR A 121 -5.73 -14.60 7.12
N PHE A 122 -6.76 -15.38 7.47
CA PHE A 122 -8.00 -15.42 6.66
C PHE A 122 -8.57 -14.02 6.42
N TRP A 123 -8.69 -13.21 7.48
CA TRP A 123 -9.24 -11.86 7.39
C TRP A 123 -8.33 -10.88 6.65
N GLU A 124 -7.01 -10.97 6.82
CA GLU A 124 -6.07 -10.20 6.01
C GLU A 124 -6.24 -10.53 4.53
N GLY A 125 -6.33 -11.82 4.17
CA GLY A 125 -6.54 -12.26 2.79
C GLY A 125 -7.85 -11.71 2.21
N VAL A 126 -8.94 -11.72 3.00
CA VAL A 126 -10.23 -11.15 2.59
C VAL A 126 -10.11 -9.65 2.33
N PHE A 127 -9.57 -8.87 3.26
CA PHE A 127 -9.43 -7.42 3.07
C PHE A 127 -8.47 -7.08 1.92
N LEU A 128 -7.38 -7.82 1.78
CA LEU A 128 -6.42 -7.68 0.68
C LEU A 128 -7.11 -7.91 -0.67
N ALA A 129 -7.84 -9.01 -0.82
CA ALA A 129 -8.53 -9.36 -2.06
C ALA A 129 -9.63 -8.34 -2.41
N LEU A 130 -10.45 -7.94 -1.44
CA LEU A 130 -11.50 -6.93 -1.64
C LEU A 130 -10.90 -5.58 -2.04
N THR A 131 -9.81 -5.16 -1.37
CA THR A 131 -9.11 -3.91 -1.67
C THR A 131 -8.51 -3.95 -3.07
N ALA A 132 -7.82 -5.03 -3.43
CA ALA A 132 -7.22 -5.20 -4.75
C ALA A 132 -8.29 -5.18 -5.85
N ALA A 133 -9.43 -5.86 -5.65
CA ALA A 133 -10.55 -5.83 -6.58
C ALA A 133 -11.13 -4.42 -6.73
N ALA A 134 -11.41 -3.72 -5.62
CA ALA A 134 -11.94 -2.37 -5.64
C ALA A 134 -10.98 -1.38 -6.34
N ALA A 135 -9.68 -1.48 -6.05
CA ALA A 135 -8.65 -0.64 -6.69
C ALA A 135 -8.56 -0.92 -8.19
N ALA A 136 -8.60 -2.19 -8.63
CA ALA A 136 -8.62 -2.55 -10.04
C ALA A 136 -9.88 -2.05 -10.75
N THR A 137 -11.05 -2.17 -10.12
CA THR A 137 -12.30 -1.62 -10.66
C THR A 137 -12.23 -0.11 -10.81
N ALA A 138 -11.78 0.60 -9.77
CA ALA A 138 -11.63 2.06 -9.81
C ALA A 138 -10.61 2.50 -10.86
N PHE A 139 -9.51 1.77 -11.02
CA PHE A 139 -8.53 2.00 -12.07
C PHE A 139 -9.17 1.90 -13.45
N VAL A 140 -9.85 0.79 -13.75
CA VAL A 140 -10.47 0.56 -15.06
C VAL A 140 -11.53 1.62 -15.37
N ILE A 141 -12.39 1.94 -14.41
CA ILE A 141 -13.42 2.96 -14.57
C ILE A 141 -12.78 4.32 -14.85
N SER A 142 -11.84 4.74 -14.00
CA SER A 142 -11.16 6.04 -14.14
C SER A 142 -10.37 6.14 -15.44
N TYR A 143 -9.69 5.06 -15.82
CA TYR A 143 -8.92 5.04 -17.06
C TYR A 143 -9.81 5.10 -18.30
N ARG A 144 -10.98 4.44 -18.30
CA ARG A 144 -11.90 4.39 -19.45
C ARG A 144 -12.76 5.65 -19.59
N LEU A 145 -13.21 6.21 -18.47
CA LEU A 145 -14.16 7.34 -18.43
C LEU A 145 -13.52 8.73 -18.31
N GLY A 146 -12.29 8.82 -17.80
CA GLY A 146 -11.49 10.06 -17.87
C GLY A 146 -11.00 10.33 -19.29
#